data_AF-A0A1B0CZX5-F1
#
_entry.id   AF-A0A1B0CZX5-F1
#
_cell.length_a   1.000
_cell.length_b   1.000
_cell.length_c   1.000
_cell.angle_alpha   90.00
_cell.angle_beta   90.00
_cell.angle_gamma   90.00
#
_symmetry.space_group_name_H-M   'P 1'
#
loop_
_entity.id
_entity.type
_entity.pdbx_description
1 polymer ?
#
loop_
_entity_poly.entity_id
_entity_poly.type
_entity_poly.pdbx_seq_one_letter_code
_entity_poly.pdbx_strand_id
1 'polypeptide(L)'
;MTQVAQNLIKDHYNGLPSLNLLPLDPVTIKTISIENSGNKAVNIRLVFHNVTLHGLKDIAIKKITGFPKDFEGSKNEVEFIAPIIQLVGQYSINGKVLILPIQGNGQSNFTLENVKIRVRFTGKKVTKNQKDYFQTDDTKITMTTTKLWLNFDNLYNGDKLLGETTNAFLNENWMDIFNELKPDISKSYASAIQTIINNIFAKLPYREYFIE
;
A
#
# COMPACT_ATOMS: atom_id res chain seq x y z
N MET A 1 -8.89 21.38 -2.04
CA MET A 1 -8.46 20.02 -2.46
C MET A 1 -8.28 19.05 -1.29
N THR A 2 -7.39 19.31 -0.31
CA THR A 2 -7.17 18.41 0.84
C THR A 2 -8.46 18.08 1.59
N GLN A 3 -9.27 19.08 1.96
CA GLN A 3 -10.53 18.86 2.67
C GLN A 3 -11.54 18.07 1.83
N VAL A 4 -11.63 18.33 0.53
CA VAL A 4 -12.52 17.62 -0.40
C VAL A 4 -12.13 16.14 -0.48
N ALA A 5 -10.84 15.85 -0.65
CA ALA A 5 -10.34 14.48 -0.64
C ALA A 5 -10.56 13.79 0.71
N GLN A 6 -10.40 14.52 1.82
CA GLN A 6 -10.65 13.99 3.16
C GLN A 6 -12.12 13.61 3.35
N ASN A 7 -13.05 14.47 2.91
CA ASN A 7 -14.48 14.20 2.96
C ASN A 7 -14.86 13.04 2.05
N LEU A 8 -14.30 12.98 0.83
CA LEU A 8 -14.53 11.87 -0.10
C LEU A 8 -14.20 10.52 0.55
N ILE A 9 -13.07 10.41 1.25
CA ILE A 9 -12.71 9.16 1.94
C ILE A 9 -13.65 8.90 3.11
N LYS A 10 -13.93 9.91 3.94
CA LYS A 10 -14.79 9.76 5.12
C LYS A 10 -16.21 9.32 4.75
N ASP A 11 -16.79 9.92 3.71
CA ASP A 11 -18.19 9.74 3.33
C ASP A 11 -18.37 8.57 2.35
N HIS A 12 -17.31 8.19 1.62
CA HIS A 12 -17.35 7.19 0.56
C HIS A 12 -16.25 6.12 0.64
N TYR A 13 -15.76 5.77 1.83
CA TYR A 13 -14.81 4.66 2.01
C TYR A 13 -15.35 3.31 1.52
N ASN A 14 -16.68 3.13 1.48
CA ASN A 14 -17.33 1.94 0.90
C ASN A 14 -17.39 1.98 -0.65
N GLY A 15 -16.82 3.00 -1.28
CA GLY A 15 -16.81 3.23 -2.71
C GLY A 15 -17.78 4.33 -3.16
N LEU A 16 -17.51 4.88 -4.34
CA LEU A 16 -18.33 5.88 -5.03
C LEU A 16 -18.35 5.56 -6.54
N PRO A 17 -19.34 4.78 -7.02
CA PRO A 17 -19.41 4.36 -8.42
C PRO A 17 -19.43 5.51 -9.43
N SER A 18 -19.99 6.66 -9.06
CA SER A 18 -20.01 7.86 -9.91
C SER A 18 -18.60 8.41 -10.22
N LEU A 19 -17.60 8.11 -9.37
CA LEU A 19 -16.19 8.47 -9.56
C LEU A 19 -15.29 7.26 -9.86
N ASN A 20 -15.85 6.08 -10.14
CA ASN A 20 -15.11 4.81 -10.21
C ASN A 20 -14.25 4.53 -8.96
N LEU A 21 -14.63 5.09 -7.81
CA LEU A 21 -13.94 4.83 -6.55
C LEU A 21 -14.40 3.45 -6.04
N LEU A 22 -13.48 2.50 -6.04
CA LEU A 22 -13.71 1.18 -5.42
C LEU A 22 -13.75 1.32 -3.88
N PRO A 23 -14.30 0.33 -3.16
CA PRO A 23 -14.19 0.28 -1.71
C PRO A 23 -12.72 0.43 -1.27
N LEU A 24 -12.51 1.38 -0.36
CA LEU A 24 -11.22 1.69 0.25
C LEU A 24 -11.03 0.99 1.59
N ASP A 25 -12.10 0.61 2.29
CA ASP A 25 -11.98 -0.08 3.56
C ASP A 25 -13.15 -1.06 3.79
N PRO A 26 -12.91 -2.38 3.73
CA PRO A 26 -11.63 -3.00 3.37
C PRO A 26 -11.29 -2.93 1.88
N VAL A 27 -9.99 -3.00 1.56
CA VAL A 27 -9.49 -3.31 0.19
C VAL A 27 -9.06 -4.76 0.11
N THR A 28 -9.55 -5.49 -0.89
CA THR A 28 -9.01 -6.82 -1.21
C THR A 28 -7.91 -6.71 -2.27
N ILE A 29 -6.73 -7.22 -1.94
CA ILE A 29 -5.58 -7.29 -2.84
C ILE A 29 -5.33 -8.75 -3.20
N LYS A 30 -5.48 -9.09 -4.49
CA LYS A 30 -5.41 -10.47 -4.98
C LYS A 30 -4.05 -11.11 -4.74
N THR A 31 -2.98 -10.43 -5.11
CA THR A 31 -1.62 -10.92 -4.95
C THR A 31 -0.67 -9.76 -4.67
N ILE A 32 0.22 -9.93 -3.69
CA ILE A 32 1.39 -9.08 -3.45
C ILE A 32 2.59 -10.00 -3.32
N SER A 33 3.67 -9.71 -4.06
CA SER A 33 4.94 -10.41 -3.88
C SER A 33 5.98 -9.44 -3.35
N ILE A 34 6.74 -9.86 -2.34
CA ILE A 34 7.91 -9.19 -1.81
C ILE A 34 9.06 -10.18 -1.96
N GLU A 35 10.00 -9.86 -2.82
CA GLU A 35 11.20 -10.66 -3.04
C GLU A 35 12.41 -9.80 -2.75
N ASN A 36 13.15 -10.16 -1.72
CA ASN A 36 14.43 -9.56 -1.42
C ASN A 36 15.49 -10.67 -1.53
N SER A 37 16.40 -10.54 -2.48
CA SER A 37 17.37 -11.58 -2.82
C SER A 37 18.80 -11.03 -2.82
N GLY A 38 19.78 -11.90 -2.55
CA GLY A 38 21.21 -11.60 -2.58
C GLY A 38 21.89 -11.83 -1.22
N ASN A 39 23.12 -11.30 -1.06
CA ASN A 39 23.89 -11.32 0.20
C ASN A 39 23.41 -10.24 1.18
N LYS A 40 22.11 -10.22 1.42
CA LYS A 40 21.42 -9.27 2.29
C LYS A 40 21.03 -9.94 3.59
N ALA A 41 20.78 -9.15 4.63
CA ALA A 41 20.44 -9.68 5.95
C ALA A 41 19.05 -10.32 5.91
N VAL A 42 18.14 -9.80 5.08
CA VAL A 42 16.84 -10.42 4.79
C VAL A 42 16.85 -10.93 3.35
N ASN A 43 16.77 -12.26 3.19
CA ASN A 43 16.65 -12.91 1.90
C ASN A 43 15.40 -13.79 1.90
N ILE A 44 14.29 -13.25 1.41
CA ILE A 44 12.98 -13.93 1.46
C ILE A 44 12.24 -13.78 0.14
N ARG A 45 11.41 -14.78 -0.14
CA ARG A 45 10.25 -14.68 -1.03
C ARG A 45 9.01 -14.78 -0.16
N LEU A 46 8.26 -13.69 -0.07
CA LEU A 46 7.01 -13.59 0.66
C LEU A 46 5.89 -13.22 -0.32
N VAL A 47 4.93 -14.11 -0.48
CA VAL A 47 3.80 -13.94 -1.39
C VAL A 47 2.53 -13.95 -0.57
N PHE A 48 1.71 -12.92 -0.76
CA PHE A 48 0.37 -12.82 -0.22
C PHE A 48 -0.66 -13.15 -1.27
N HIS A 49 -1.74 -13.82 -0.85
CA HIS A 49 -2.90 -14.13 -1.68
C HIS A 49 -4.17 -13.69 -0.97
N ASN A 50 -5.05 -12.99 -1.70
CA ASN A 50 -6.34 -12.52 -1.21
C ASN A 50 -6.25 -11.81 0.16
N VAL A 51 -5.29 -10.90 0.30
CA VAL A 51 -5.11 -10.12 1.53
C VAL A 51 -6.14 -9.01 1.58
N THR A 52 -6.71 -8.84 2.76
CA THR A 52 -7.64 -7.76 3.09
C THR A 52 -6.89 -6.70 3.87
N LEU A 53 -6.90 -5.47 3.34
CA LEU A 53 -6.31 -4.30 3.95
C LEU A 53 -7.41 -3.48 4.62
N HIS A 54 -7.22 -3.15 5.90
CA HIS A 54 -8.10 -2.31 6.71
C HIS A 54 -7.39 -1.05 7.20
N GLY A 55 -8.17 -0.03 7.56
CA GLY A 55 -7.71 1.20 8.20
C GLY A 55 -7.60 2.41 7.27
N LEU A 56 -7.93 2.27 5.98
CA LEU A 56 -7.91 3.40 5.04
C LEU A 56 -9.06 4.40 5.27
N LYS A 57 -10.16 3.99 5.91
CA LYS A 57 -11.25 4.93 6.25
C LYS A 57 -10.82 5.98 7.29
N ASP A 58 -9.84 5.64 8.12
CA ASP A 58 -9.37 6.44 9.25
C ASP A 58 -8.16 7.31 8.90
N ILE A 59 -7.80 7.41 7.61
CA ILE A 59 -6.64 8.23 7.21
C ILE A 59 -6.93 9.72 7.35
N ALA A 60 -5.89 10.43 7.76
CA ALA A 60 -5.85 11.88 7.75
C ALA A 60 -4.92 12.36 6.64
N ILE A 61 -5.49 12.94 5.58
CA ILE A 61 -4.74 13.58 4.50
C ILE A 61 -4.09 14.85 5.06
N LYS A 62 -2.76 14.94 4.93
CA LYS A 62 -1.97 16.06 5.43
C LYS A 62 -1.62 17.05 4.33
N LYS A 63 -1.39 16.56 3.11
CA LYS A 63 -0.96 17.40 2.00
C LYS A 63 -1.40 16.83 0.67
N ILE A 64 -1.85 17.70 -0.23
CA ILE A 64 -2.07 17.40 -1.64
C ILE A 64 -1.47 18.56 -2.44
N THR A 65 -0.55 18.26 -3.36
CA THR A 65 0.09 19.26 -4.24
C THR A 65 0.28 18.71 -5.64
N GLY A 66 0.45 19.62 -6.62
CA GLY A 66 0.91 19.26 -7.95
C GLY A 66 -0.18 18.97 -8.98
N PHE A 67 -1.43 19.39 -8.71
CA PHE A 67 -2.59 19.28 -9.60
C PHE A 67 -2.95 20.62 -10.30
N PRO A 68 -2.09 21.18 -11.18
CA PRO A 68 -2.37 22.39 -11.93
C PRO A 68 -3.33 22.14 -13.10
N LYS A 69 -3.92 23.21 -13.66
CA LYS A 69 -4.78 23.11 -14.86
C LYS A 69 -4.09 22.48 -16.07
N ASP A 70 -2.81 22.77 -16.28
CA ASP A 70 -1.97 22.08 -17.28
C ASP A 70 -1.07 21.08 -16.57
N PHE A 71 -1.49 19.82 -16.59
CA PHE A 71 -0.96 18.75 -15.75
C PHE A 71 0.04 17.84 -16.48
N GLU A 72 0.32 18.09 -17.75
CA GLU A 72 1.34 17.33 -18.49
C GLU A 72 2.71 17.51 -17.83
N GLY A 73 3.34 16.40 -17.43
CA GLY A 73 4.62 16.43 -16.71
C GLY A 73 4.54 17.00 -15.28
N SER A 74 3.33 17.23 -14.75
CA SER A 74 3.15 17.79 -13.40
C SER A 74 3.61 16.80 -12.33
N LYS A 75 4.38 17.28 -11.34
CA LYS A 75 4.81 16.46 -10.19
C LYS A 75 3.77 16.55 -9.08
N ASN A 76 3.02 15.48 -8.90
CA ASN A 76 1.95 15.36 -7.93
C ASN A 76 2.46 14.69 -6.65
N GLU A 77 1.93 15.12 -5.50
CA GLU A 77 2.24 14.53 -4.20
C GLU A 77 1.00 14.51 -3.31
N VAL A 78 0.78 13.37 -2.66
CA VAL A 78 -0.24 13.17 -1.62
C VAL A 78 0.44 12.60 -0.38
N GLU A 79 0.25 13.25 0.76
CA GLU A 79 0.71 12.75 2.06
C GLU A 79 -0.48 12.51 2.98
N PHE A 80 -0.50 11.36 3.63
CA PHE A 80 -1.52 11.00 4.60
C PHE A 80 -0.94 10.17 5.75
N ILE A 81 -1.66 10.16 6.86
CA ILE A 81 -1.34 9.37 8.05
C ILE A 81 -2.50 8.42 8.32
N ALA A 82 -2.20 7.16 8.59
CA ALA A 82 -3.15 6.17 9.09
C ALA A 82 -2.80 5.82 10.54
N PRO A 83 -3.74 5.92 11.50
CA PRO A 83 -3.48 5.50 12.88
C PRO A 83 -3.10 4.02 12.97
N ILE A 84 -3.86 3.17 12.29
CA ILE A 84 -3.63 1.73 12.20
C ILE A 84 -3.87 1.29 10.75
N ILE A 85 -2.98 0.47 10.21
CA ILE A 85 -3.22 -0.30 8.98
C ILE A 85 -3.07 -1.76 9.33
N GLN A 86 -4.04 -2.57 8.92
CA GLN A 86 -4.00 -4.00 9.12
C GLN A 86 -4.09 -4.74 7.79
N LEU A 87 -3.25 -5.76 7.62
CA LEU A 87 -3.26 -6.67 6.47
C LEU A 87 -3.46 -8.09 6.97
N VAL A 88 -4.59 -8.70 6.59
CA VAL A 88 -4.94 -10.06 6.98
C VAL A 88 -5.21 -10.90 5.75
N GLY A 89 -4.61 -12.08 5.67
CA GLY A 89 -4.90 -13.02 4.60
C GLY A 89 -3.81 -14.05 4.39
N GLN A 90 -3.92 -14.76 3.27
CA GLN A 90 -3.10 -15.92 3.02
C GLN A 90 -1.69 -15.49 2.64
N TYR A 91 -0.71 -16.24 3.11
CA TYR A 91 0.69 -16.02 2.81
C TYR A 91 1.40 -17.33 2.45
N SER A 92 2.51 -17.19 1.75
CA SER A 92 3.55 -18.19 1.61
C SER A 92 4.89 -17.49 1.74
N ILE A 93 5.76 -18.00 2.61
CA ILE A 93 7.10 -17.47 2.84
C ILE A 93 8.12 -18.58 2.70
N ASN A 94 9.25 -18.24 2.07
CA ASN A 94 10.44 -19.06 2.09
C ASN A 94 11.69 -18.18 2.05
N GLY A 95 12.69 -18.52 2.86
CA GLY A 95 13.99 -17.86 2.83
C GLY A 95 14.63 -17.80 4.20
N LYS A 96 15.24 -16.66 4.49
CA LYS A 96 16.03 -16.41 5.68
C LYS A 96 15.93 -14.96 6.11
N VAL A 97 15.69 -14.75 7.41
CA VAL A 97 15.73 -13.44 8.05
C VAL A 97 16.89 -13.44 9.03
N LEU A 98 17.91 -12.63 8.76
CA LEU A 98 19.20 -12.59 9.46
C LEU A 98 19.87 -13.98 9.43
N ILE A 99 19.92 -14.66 10.57
CA ILE A 99 20.45 -16.02 10.70
C ILE A 99 19.36 -17.09 10.64
N LEU A 100 18.08 -16.71 10.76
CA LEU A 100 16.97 -17.63 10.92
C LEU A 100 16.38 -18.06 9.57
N PRO A 101 16.40 -19.36 9.22
CA PRO A 101 15.61 -19.85 8.10
C PRO A 101 14.11 -19.72 8.43
N ILE A 102 13.31 -19.30 7.46
CA ILE A 102 11.86 -19.16 7.60
C ILE A 102 11.16 -19.82 6.42
N GLN A 103 10.19 -20.67 6.72
CA GLN A 103 9.31 -21.28 5.74
C GLN A 103 7.93 -21.48 6.35
N GLY A 104 6.89 -21.30 5.54
CA GLY A 104 5.52 -21.50 5.99
C GLY A 104 4.52 -21.03 4.96
N ASN A 105 3.29 -21.50 5.11
CA ASN A 105 2.16 -21.06 4.32
C ASN A 105 0.89 -21.20 5.17
N GLY A 106 -0.01 -20.24 5.07
CA GLY A 106 -1.21 -20.20 5.92
C GLY A 106 -1.79 -18.79 5.99
N GLN A 107 -2.35 -18.40 7.13
CA GLN A 107 -2.84 -17.05 7.39
C GLN A 107 -1.80 -16.19 8.10
N SER A 108 -1.81 -14.92 7.72
CA SER A 108 -0.98 -13.87 8.31
C SER A 108 -1.84 -12.71 8.79
N ASN A 109 -1.34 -11.99 9.80
CA ASN A 109 -1.89 -10.72 10.26
C ASN A 109 -0.74 -9.77 10.54
N PHE A 110 -0.65 -8.70 9.75
CA PHE A 110 0.30 -7.62 9.96
C PHE A 110 -0.45 -6.37 10.39
N THR A 111 0.00 -5.74 11.48
CA THR A 111 -0.59 -4.49 11.98
C THR A 111 0.49 -3.43 12.10
N LEU A 112 0.28 -2.28 11.47
CA LEU A 112 1.18 -1.14 11.50
C LEU A 112 0.51 0.02 12.23
N GLU A 113 1.28 0.76 13.03
CA GLU A 113 0.81 1.92 13.79
C GLU A 113 1.46 3.23 13.35
N ASN A 114 0.66 4.30 13.37
CA ASN A 114 1.07 5.66 13.02
C ASN A 114 1.79 5.72 11.66
N VAL A 115 1.18 5.08 10.67
CA VAL A 115 1.73 4.94 9.34
C VAL A 115 1.68 6.29 8.63
N LYS A 116 2.84 6.79 8.20
CA LYS A 116 2.93 7.98 7.35
C LYS A 116 3.26 7.53 5.94
N ILE A 117 2.41 7.89 4.99
CA ILE A 117 2.58 7.55 3.58
C ILE A 117 2.69 8.82 2.76
N ARG A 118 3.67 8.84 1.86
CA ARG A 118 3.82 9.84 0.82
C ARG A 118 3.82 9.14 -0.53
N VAL A 119 2.88 9.52 -1.38
CA VAL A 119 2.74 9.06 -2.76
C VAL A 119 3.16 10.20 -3.69
N ARG A 120 4.03 9.91 -4.64
CA ARG A 120 4.46 10.84 -5.70
C ARG A 120 4.22 10.22 -7.07
N PHE A 121 3.78 11.02 -8.02
CA PHE A 121 3.49 10.56 -9.37
C PHE A 121 3.51 11.73 -10.35
N THR A 122 3.75 11.46 -11.62
CA THR A 122 3.76 12.44 -12.69
C THR A 122 2.45 12.37 -13.48
N GLY A 123 1.89 13.55 -13.77
CA GLY A 123 0.70 13.68 -14.59
C GLY A 123 1.02 13.50 -16.07
N LYS A 124 0.16 12.77 -16.75
CA LYS A 124 0.19 12.49 -18.19
C LYS A 124 -1.17 12.73 -18.79
N LYS A 125 -1.23 13.53 -19.85
CA LYS A 125 -2.44 13.89 -20.56
C LYS A 125 -2.82 12.82 -21.56
N VAL A 126 -4.08 12.41 -21.49
CA VAL A 126 -4.69 11.56 -22.51
C VAL A 126 -5.94 12.25 -23.03
N THR A 127 -5.90 12.70 -24.27
CA THR A 127 -7.04 13.36 -24.92
C THR A 127 -7.95 12.31 -25.54
N LYS A 128 -9.24 12.31 -25.17
CA LYS A 128 -10.30 11.47 -25.75
C LYS A 128 -11.50 12.36 -26.05
N ASN A 129 -12.06 12.28 -27.26
CA ASN A 129 -13.22 13.10 -27.65
C ASN A 129 -13.04 14.60 -27.34
N GLN A 130 -11.85 15.14 -27.64
CA GLN A 130 -11.47 16.55 -27.38
C GLN A 130 -11.47 16.96 -25.89
N LYS A 131 -11.52 16.00 -24.96
CA LYS A 131 -11.43 16.20 -23.51
C LYS A 131 -10.15 15.58 -22.98
N ASP A 132 -9.49 16.28 -22.07
CA ASP A 132 -8.24 15.84 -21.46
C ASP A 132 -8.49 15.07 -20.17
N TYR A 133 -7.91 13.87 -20.08
CA TYR A 133 -7.95 13.00 -18.92
C TYR A 133 -6.56 12.89 -18.30
N PHE A 134 -6.52 12.75 -16.98
CA PHE A 134 -5.29 12.53 -16.24
C PHE A 134 -4.95 11.04 -16.16
N GLN A 135 -3.68 10.73 -16.37
CA GLN A 135 -3.11 9.41 -16.15
C GLN A 135 -1.76 9.56 -15.45
N THR A 136 -1.28 8.51 -14.81
CA THR A 136 0.10 8.36 -14.38
C THR A 136 0.61 6.94 -14.67
N ASP A 137 1.90 6.84 -14.98
CA ASP A 137 2.63 5.59 -15.19
C ASP A 137 3.88 5.45 -14.30
N ASP A 138 4.14 6.43 -13.43
CA ASP A 138 5.35 6.53 -12.59
C ASP A 138 5.06 6.79 -11.11
N THR A 139 4.23 5.95 -10.50
CA THR A 139 3.92 6.09 -9.07
C THR A 139 5.08 5.63 -8.18
N LYS A 140 5.40 6.42 -7.16
CA LYS A 140 6.37 6.12 -6.11
C LYS A 140 5.74 6.28 -4.74
N ILE A 141 6.01 5.35 -3.85
CA ILE A 141 5.52 5.36 -2.48
C ILE A 141 6.70 5.39 -1.53
N THR A 142 6.57 6.17 -0.46
CA THR A 142 7.43 6.08 0.71
C THR A 142 6.56 5.97 1.95
N MET A 143 6.97 5.11 2.88
CA MET A 143 6.20 4.81 4.08
C MET A 143 7.10 4.76 5.31
N THR A 144 6.60 5.23 6.45
CA THR A 144 7.20 4.98 7.77
C THR A 144 6.12 4.54 8.74
N THR A 145 6.49 3.78 9.76
CA THR A 145 5.60 3.31 10.82
C THR A 145 6.33 3.42 12.16
N THR A 146 5.61 3.58 13.26
CA THR A 146 6.24 3.58 14.60
C THR A 146 6.29 2.20 15.22
N LYS A 147 5.43 1.30 14.76
CA LYS A 147 5.39 -0.10 15.19
C LYS A 147 4.85 -0.98 14.07
N LEU A 148 5.31 -2.23 14.04
CA LEU A 148 4.81 -3.29 13.19
C LEU A 148 4.69 -4.54 14.05
N TRP A 149 3.51 -5.15 14.02
CA TRP A 149 3.29 -6.50 14.52
C TRP A 149 3.15 -7.46 13.35
N LEU A 150 3.84 -8.59 13.46
CA LEU A 150 3.85 -9.66 12.47
C LEU A 150 3.32 -10.93 13.13
N ASN A 151 2.36 -11.57 12.50
CA ASN A 151 1.95 -12.92 12.89
C ASN A 151 1.79 -13.77 11.65
N PHE A 152 2.47 -14.91 11.66
CA PHE A 152 2.37 -15.96 10.67
C PHE A 152 1.93 -17.25 11.37
N ASP A 153 0.79 -17.81 10.97
CA ASP A 153 0.43 -19.16 11.40
C ASP A 153 1.19 -20.22 10.59
N ASN A 154 1.14 -21.48 11.02
CA ASN A 154 1.64 -22.63 10.24
C ASN A 154 3.08 -22.49 9.68
N LEU A 155 3.94 -21.77 10.40
CA LEU A 155 5.38 -21.81 10.14
C LEU A 155 5.91 -23.22 10.41
N TYR A 156 6.91 -23.65 9.63
CA TYR A 156 7.56 -24.95 9.77
C TYR A 156 6.60 -26.14 9.83
N ASN A 157 5.56 -26.13 8.98
CA ASN A 157 4.51 -27.15 8.94
C ASN A 157 3.75 -27.32 10.27
N GLY A 158 3.60 -26.23 11.03
CA GLY A 158 2.78 -26.20 12.24
C GLY A 158 3.53 -26.54 13.54
N ASP A 159 4.87 -26.58 13.52
CA ASP A 159 5.65 -26.65 14.74
C ASP A 159 5.42 -25.39 15.59
N LYS A 160 4.71 -25.57 16.71
CA LYS A 160 4.28 -24.46 17.57
C LYS A 160 5.45 -23.73 18.20
N LEU A 161 6.45 -24.47 18.71
CA LEU A 161 7.58 -23.87 19.41
C LEU A 161 8.41 -23.02 18.44
N LEU A 162 8.73 -23.57 17.27
CA LEU A 162 9.48 -22.84 16.24
C LEU A 162 8.66 -21.67 15.69
N GLY A 163 7.36 -21.87 15.46
CA GLY A 163 6.48 -20.81 14.97
C GLY A 163 6.35 -19.63 15.94
N GLU A 164 6.12 -19.89 17.23
CA GLU A 164 6.04 -18.85 18.27
C GLU A 164 7.37 -18.13 18.46
N THR A 165 8.48 -18.89 18.51
CA THR A 165 9.83 -18.31 18.64
C THR A 165 10.18 -17.43 17.44
N THR A 166 9.88 -17.88 16.22
CA THR A 166 10.11 -17.09 15.01
C THR A 166 9.24 -15.85 14.97
N ASN A 167 7.95 -15.93 15.31
CA ASN A 167 7.10 -14.75 15.39
C ASN A 167 7.62 -13.75 16.44
N ALA A 168 8.02 -14.20 17.62
CA ALA A 168 8.62 -13.33 18.64
C ALA A 168 9.86 -12.60 18.11
N PHE A 169 10.79 -13.34 17.49
CA PHE A 169 11.97 -12.76 16.88
C PHE A 169 11.65 -11.71 15.80
N LEU A 170 10.70 -12.00 14.91
CA LEU A 170 10.29 -11.04 13.87
C LEU A 170 9.69 -9.76 14.48
N ASN A 171 8.93 -9.87 15.56
CA ASN A 171 8.34 -8.73 16.27
C ASN A 171 9.37 -7.93 17.09
N GLU A 172 10.42 -8.56 17.58
CA GLU A 172 11.54 -7.89 18.26
C GLU A 172 12.40 -7.11 17.26
N ASN A 173 12.66 -7.71 16.10
CA ASN A 173 13.54 -7.17 15.05
C ASN A 173 12.77 -6.45 13.92
N TRP A 174 11.50 -6.12 14.16
CA TRP A 174 10.59 -5.63 13.11
C TRP A 174 11.11 -4.40 12.37
N MET A 175 11.81 -3.50 13.07
CA MET A 175 12.26 -2.22 12.52
C MET A 175 13.33 -2.43 11.45
N ASP A 176 14.33 -3.28 11.73
CA ASP A 176 15.41 -3.59 10.80
C ASP A 176 14.87 -4.37 9.59
N ILE A 177 14.01 -5.36 9.85
CA ILE A 177 13.33 -6.14 8.80
C ILE A 177 12.52 -5.21 7.89
N PHE A 178 11.72 -4.31 8.48
CA PHE A 178 10.89 -3.37 7.73
C PHE A 178 11.75 -2.42 6.89
N ASN A 179 12.82 -1.87 7.45
CA ASN A 179 13.71 -0.95 6.73
C ASN A 179 14.41 -1.64 5.56
N GLU A 180 14.81 -2.89 5.72
CA GLU A 180 15.46 -3.67 4.67
C GLU A 180 14.51 -4.04 3.53
N LEU A 181 13.26 -4.41 3.85
CA LEU A 181 12.21 -4.75 2.88
C LEU A 181 11.50 -3.53 2.28
N LYS A 182 11.71 -2.34 2.85
CA LYS A 182 11.03 -1.10 2.47
C LYS A 182 11.05 -0.80 0.96
N PRO A 183 12.16 -0.99 0.22
CA PRO A 183 12.18 -0.75 -1.22
C PRO A 183 11.22 -1.66 -1.99
N ASP A 184 11.19 -2.96 -1.64
CA ASP A 184 10.37 -3.97 -2.31
C ASP A 184 8.89 -3.79 -1.95
N ILE A 185 8.59 -3.51 -0.68
CA ILE A 185 7.25 -3.09 -0.23
C ILE A 185 6.78 -1.89 -1.05
N SER A 186 7.60 -0.84 -1.13
CA SER A 186 7.24 0.40 -1.84
C SER A 186 6.94 0.15 -3.32
N LYS A 187 7.72 -0.72 -3.97
CA LYS A 187 7.52 -1.11 -5.37
C LYS A 187 6.20 -1.87 -5.56
N SER A 188 5.90 -2.83 -4.69
CA SER A 188 4.70 -3.66 -4.83
C SER A 188 3.41 -2.86 -4.60
N TYR A 189 3.38 -1.92 -3.65
CA TYR A 189 2.22 -1.07 -3.43
C TYR A 189 2.07 0.07 -4.45
N ALA A 190 3.16 0.52 -5.09
CA ALA A 190 3.11 1.59 -6.09
C ALA A 190 2.15 1.25 -7.26
N SER A 191 2.18 0.00 -7.73
CA SER A 191 1.28 -0.46 -8.80
C SER A 191 -0.20 -0.45 -8.40
N ALA A 192 -0.51 -0.86 -7.16
CA ALA A 192 -1.86 -0.85 -6.64
C ALA A 192 -2.41 0.59 -6.54
N ILE A 193 -1.63 1.52 -5.97
CA ILE A 193 -2.02 2.93 -5.87
C ILE A 193 -2.14 3.58 -7.26
N GLN A 194 -1.23 3.30 -8.19
CA GLN A 194 -1.32 3.77 -9.57
C GLN A 194 -2.64 3.36 -10.23
N THR A 195 -3.06 2.12 -10.01
CA THR A 195 -4.33 1.59 -10.54
C THR A 195 -5.52 2.36 -9.97
N ILE A 196 -5.52 2.65 -8.67
CA ILE A 196 -6.58 3.45 -8.02
C ILE A 196 -6.62 4.87 -8.60
N ILE A 197 -5.48 5.55 -8.69
CA ILE A 197 -5.37 6.91 -9.24
C ILE A 197 -5.92 6.93 -10.67
N ASN A 198 -5.46 6.02 -11.53
CA ASN A 198 -5.89 5.96 -12.93
C ASN A 198 -7.38 5.62 -13.07
N ASN A 199 -7.94 4.76 -12.23
CA ASN A 199 -9.36 4.42 -12.27
C ASN A 199 -10.26 5.62 -11.96
N ILE A 200 -9.88 6.43 -10.95
CA ILE A 200 -10.57 7.66 -10.61
C ILE A 200 -10.46 8.63 -11.79
N PHE A 201 -9.26 9.00 -12.21
CA PHE A 201 -9.07 10.02 -13.24
C PHE A 201 -9.51 9.60 -14.66
N ALA A 202 -9.76 8.32 -14.92
CA ALA A 202 -10.36 7.86 -16.16
C ALA A 202 -11.86 8.17 -16.28
N LYS A 203 -12.55 8.47 -15.17
CA LYS A 203 -14.01 8.63 -15.15
C LYS A 203 -14.48 9.95 -15.75
N LEU A 204 -13.88 11.06 -15.34
CA LEU A 204 -14.24 12.41 -15.76
C LEU A 204 -13.03 13.09 -16.42
N PRO A 205 -13.25 14.02 -17.36
CA PRO A 205 -12.21 14.93 -17.80
C PRO A 205 -11.59 15.68 -16.62
N TYR A 206 -10.27 15.89 -16.67
CA TYR A 206 -9.51 16.41 -15.54
C TYR A 206 -10.08 17.72 -14.98
N ARG A 207 -10.53 18.62 -15.86
CA ARG A 207 -11.10 19.92 -15.46
C ARG A 207 -12.37 19.79 -14.62
N GLU A 208 -13.16 18.73 -14.80
CA GLU A 208 -14.42 18.52 -14.09
C GLU A 208 -14.20 18.17 -12.60
N TYR A 209 -12.97 17.77 -12.20
CA TYR A 209 -12.61 17.53 -10.79
C TYR A 209 -12.35 18.79 -9.97
N PHE A 210 -12.19 19.96 -10.62
CA PHE A 210 -11.78 21.21 -9.95
C PHE A 210 -12.81 22.33 -10.14
N ILE A 211 -14.03 21.99 -10.53
CA ILE A 211 -15.12 22.95 -10.65
C ILE A 211 -15.65 23.20 -9.23
N GLU A 212 -15.38 24.41 -8.72
CA GLU A 212 -16.13 25.05 -7.63
C GLU A 212 -17.43 25.66 -8.18
#